data_AF-A0A2Z3URY3-F1
#
_entry.id   AF-A0A2Z3URY3-F1
#
_cell.length_a   1.000
_cell.length_b   1.000
_cell.length_c   1.000
_cell.angle_alpha   90.00
_cell.angle_beta   90.00
_cell.angle_gamma   90.00
#
_symmetry.space_group_name_H-M   'P 1'
#
loop_
_entity.id
_entity.type
_entity.pdbx_description
1 polymer ?
#
loop_
_entity_poly.entity_id
_entity_poly.type
_entity_poly.pdbx_seq_one_letter_code
_entity_poly.pdbx_strand_id
1 'polypeptide(L)'
;MNRKHVLRTAIAIADLEGLDAVSMRRLAAELDAGAMSLYRHVMNKDEPVTQMVDEVFAEPELPTPGPEGRRAKLELISRRQRELGRRHLWLPRAASFTHPLLVPNMMAHTGWTLRARRARAADGPHRRPHRPGRRVRRPGR
;
A
#
# COMPACT_ATOMS: atom_id res chain seq x y z
N MET A 1 19.19 18.48 -3.56
CA MET A 1 18.37 17.71 -2.58
C MET A 1 17.05 17.34 -3.24
N ASN A 2 16.60 16.08 -3.13
CA ASN A 2 15.35 15.60 -3.76
C ASN A 2 14.28 15.43 -2.69
N ARG A 3 13.04 15.89 -2.93
CA ARG A 3 11.89 15.73 -2.03
C ARG A 3 11.70 14.28 -1.56
N LYS A 4 11.81 13.30 -2.47
CA LYS A 4 11.69 11.87 -2.10
C LYS A 4 12.73 11.42 -1.08
N HIS A 5 13.97 11.91 -1.23
CA HIS A 5 15.02 11.61 -0.26
C HIS A 5 14.64 12.15 1.12
N VAL A 6 14.22 13.43 1.19
CA VAL A 6 13.84 14.04 2.47
C VAL A 6 12.67 13.33 3.14
N LEU A 7 11.65 12.94 2.37
CA LEU A 7 10.50 12.18 2.89
C LEU A 7 10.92 10.80 3.40
N ARG A 8 11.80 10.08 2.69
CA ARG A 8 12.31 8.78 3.14
C ARG A 8 13.12 8.90 4.43
N THR A 9 13.91 9.96 4.59
CA THR A 9 14.61 10.24 5.85
C THR A 9 13.64 10.57 6.97
N ALA A 10 12.59 11.37 6.71
CA ALA A 10 11.55 11.66 7.69
C ALA A 10 10.81 10.40 8.14
N ILE A 11 10.50 9.49 7.20
CA ILE A 11 9.90 8.19 7.50
C ILE A 11 10.84 7.35 8.36
N ALA A 12 12.13 7.29 8.03
CA ALA A 12 13.11 6.54 8.83
C ALA A 12 13.22 7.06 10.28
N ILE A 13 13.23 8.39 10.46
CA ILE A 13 13.19 9.01 11.79
C ILE A 13 11.88 8.62 12.50
N ALA A 14 10.74 8.73 11.83
CA ALA A 14 9.44 8.40 12.42
C ALA A 14 9.31 6.91 12.79
N ASP A 15 9.92 6.02 12.02
CA ASP A 15 9.94 4.58 12.27
C ASP A 15 10.76 4.22 13.52
N LEU A 16 11.86 4.94 13.77
CA LEU A 16 12.79 4.69 14.87
C LEU A 16 12.43 5.44 16.16
N GLU A 17 12.10 6.72 16.03
CA GLU A 17 11.97 7.66 17.15
C GLU A 17 10.52 8.13 17.35
N GLY A 18 9.61 7.76 16.44
CA GLY A 18 8.23 8.22 16.44
C GLY A 18 8.02 9.54 15.68
N LEU A 19 6.75 9.86 15.41
CA LEU A 19 6.38 10.98 14.55
C LEU A 19 6.79 12.34 15.14
N ASP A 20 6.77 12.48 16.47
CA ASP A 20 7.12 13.71 17.18
C ASP A 20 8.60 14.09 17.05
N ALA A 21 9.46 13.12 16.72
CA ALA A 21 10.89 13.37 16.48
C ALA A 21 11.15 14.02 15.10
N VAL A 22 10.19 13.96 14.18
CA VAL A 22 10.31 14.52 12.84
C VAL A 22 10.22 16.05 12.92
N SER A 23 11.37 16.70 12.91
CA SER A 23 11.50 18.16 12.91
C SER A 23 12.48 18.62 11.86
N MET A 24 12.38 19.89 11.44
CA MET A 24 13.31 20.49 10.49
C MET A 24 14.76 20.42 10.97
N ARG A 25 14.98 20.59 12.28
CA ARG A 25 16.30 20.48 12.90
C ARG A 25 16.84 19.06 12.84
N ARG A 26 16.01 18.06 13.17
CA ARG A 26 16.41 16.65 13.10
C ARG A 26 16.71 16.23 11.66
N LEU A 27 15.87 16.65 10.71
CA LEU A 27 16.08 16.42 9.28
C LEU A 27 17.33 17.09 8.75
N ALA A 28 17.60 18.34 9.14
CA ALA A 28 18.82 19.06 8.76
C ALA A 28 20.08 18.36 9.27
N ALA A 29 20.04 17.89 10.51
CA ALA A 29 21.15 17.13 11.11
C ALA A 29 21.36 15.77 10.41
N GLU A 30 20.29 15.05 10.09
CA GLU A 30 20.39 13.73 9.44
C GLU A 30 20.83 13.83 7.97
N LEU A 31 20.47 14.91 7.28
CA LEU A 31 20.76 15.11 5.85
C LEU A 31 22.03 15.92 5.59
N ASP A 32 22.75 16.35 6.64
CA ASP A 32 23.87 17.29 6.58
C ASP A 32 23.57 18.50 5.67
N ALA A 33 22.35 19.04 5.80
CA ALA A 33 21.81 20.05 4.89
C ALA A 33 21.37 21.31 5.64
N GLY A 34 21.65 22.47 5.05
CA GLY A 34 21.17 23.75 5.57
C GLY A 34 19.63 23.83 5.59
N ALA A 35 19.06 24.31 6.69
CA ALA A 35 17.60 24.38 6.92
C ALA A 35 16.82 25.06 5.78
N MET A 36 17.42 26.07 5.14
CA MET A 36 16.83 26.79 4.00
C MET A 36 16.63 25.91 2.76
N SER A 37 17.47 24.91 2.54
CA SER A 37 17.32 23.97 1.42
C SER A 37 16.17 23.00 1.67
N LEU A 38 16.01 22.52 2.91
CA LEU A 38 14.90 21.63 3.28
C LEU A 38 13.55 22.31 3.16
N TYR A 39 13.45 23.58 3.59
CA TYR A 39 12.20 24.32 3.56
C TYR A 39 11.63 24.44 2.13
N ARG A 40 12.50 24.61 1.12
CA ARG A 40 12.11 24.66 -0.30
C ARG A 40 11.50 23.35 -0.80
N HIS A 41 11.89 22.21 -0.24
CA HIS A 41 11.52 20.89 -0.76
C HIS A 41 10.35 20.23 -0.02
N VAL A 42 10.19 20.50 1.27
CA VAL A 42 9.20 19.80 2.12
C VAL A 42 7.98 20.67 2.44
N MET A 43 8.14 21.99 2.53
CA MET A 43 7.11 22.89 3.10
C MET A 43 6.38 23.75 2.06
N ASN A 44 6.23 23.27 0.83
CA ASN A 44 5.25 23.87 -0.07
C ASN A 44 3.85 23.41 0.37
N LYS A 45 3.15 24.24 1.14
CA LYS A 45 1.71 24.27 1.49
C LYS A 45 1.05 23.00 2.10
N ASP A 46 1.62 21.82 1.94
CA ASP A 46 1.07 20.55 2.39
C ASP A 46 1.75 20.07 3.68
N GLU A 47 0.95 19.53 4.60
CA GLU A 47 1.41 19.03 5.90
C GLU A 47 2.46 17.91 5.71
N PRO A 48 3.65 17.98 6.33
CA PRO A 48 4.73 17.00 6.14
C PRO A 48 4.29 15.55 6.36
N VAL A 49 3.42 15.33 7.35
CA VAL A 49 2.84 14.02 7.66
C VAL A 49 2.04 13.47 6.48
N THR A 50 1.23 14.30 5.82
CA THR A 50 0.45 13.92 4.63
C THR A 50 1.36 13.47 3.48
N GLN A 51 2.49 14.15 3.29
CA GLN A 51 3.47 13.78 2.26
C GLN A 51 4.24 12.50 2.62
N MET A 52 4.54 12.28 3.90
CA MET A 52 5.14 11.03 4.39
C MET A 52 4.18 9.86 4.18
N VAL A 53 2.89 10.04 4.48
CA VAL A 53 1.84 9.04 4.23
C VAL A 53 1.82 8.70 2.74
N ASP A 54 1.78 9.70 1.85
CA ASP A 54 1.77 9.47 0.41
C ASP A 54 3.01 8.69 -0.06
N GLU A 55 4.20 8.99 0.45
CA GLU A 55 5.43 8.27 0.10
C GLU A 55 5.42 6.82 0.63
N VAL A 56 4.84 6.55 1.80
CA VAL A 56 4.67 5.17 2.31
C VAL A 56 3.79 4.31 1.39
N PHE A 57 2.81 4.93 0.72
CA PHE A 57 1.95 4.25 -0.26
C PHE A 57 2.53 4.18 -1.68
N ALA A 58 3.68 4.84 -1.95
CA ALA A 58 4.27 4.88 -3.28
C ALA A 58 4.82 3.52 -3.73
N GLU A 59 5.30 2.68 -2.80
CA GLU A 59 5.97 1.41 -3.12
C GLU A 59 5.63 0.29 -2.12
N PRO A 60 5.47 -0.97 -2.58
CA PRO A 60 5.29 -1.41 -3.95
C PRO A 60 3.87 -1.15 -4.45
N GLU A 61 3.78 -0.92 -5.76
CA GLU A 61 2.53 -0.78 -6.49
C GLU A 61 1.65 -2.03 -6.34
N LEU A 62 0.34 -1.84 -6.17
CA LEU A 62 -0.61 -2.95 -6.18
C LEU A 62 -0.74 -3.50 -7.60
N PRO A 63 -0.65 -4.83 -7.80
CA PRO A 63 -0.62 -5.42 -9.12
C PRO A 63 -1.89 -5.10 -9.91
N THR A 64 -1.72 -4.79 -11.21
CA THR A 64 -2.80 -4.50 -12.14
C THR A 64 -2.61 -5.32 -13.44
N PRO A 65 -3.45 -6.35 -13.69
CA PRO A 65 -4.52 -6.85 -12.83
C PRO A 65 -3.97 -7.57 -11.57
N GLY A 66 -4.66 -7.43 -10.46
CA GLY A 66 -4.38 -8.19 -9.24
C GLY A 66 -4.81 -9.66 -9.34
N PRO A 67 -4.62 -10.47 -8.28
CA PRO A 67 -4.96 -11.89 -8.28
C PRO A 67 -6.45 -12.14 -8.58
N GLU A 68 -6.76 -13.33 -9.08
CA GLU A 68 -8.13 -13.66 -9.48
C GLU A 68 -9.07 -13.81 -8.28
N GLY A 69 -10.29 -13.30 -8.44
CA GLY A 69 -11.34 -13.38 -7.44
C GLY A 69 -11.25 -12.36 -6.32
N ARG A 70 -12.42 -11.92 -5.85
CA ARG A 70 -12.56 -10.96 -4.74
C ARG A 70 -11.79 -11.36 -3.48
N ARG A 71 -11.82 -12.63 -3.09
CA ARG A 71 -11.15 -13.11 -1.87
C ARG A 71 -9.64 -12.90 -1.93
N ALA A 72 -8.98 -13.31 -3.01
CA ALA A 72 -7.54 -13.16 -3.16
C ALA A 72 -7.11 -11.69 -3.20
N LYS A 73 -7.89 -10.83 -3.86
CA LYS A 73 -7.62 -9.38 -3.88
C LYS A 73 -7.75 -8.75 -2.50
N LEU A 74 -8.79 -9.12 -1.74
CA LEU A 74 -8.98 -8.62 -0.38
C LEU A 74 -7.91 -9.15 0.58
N GLU A 75 -7.46 -10.39 0.40
CA GLU A 75 -6.35 -10.94 1.19
C GLU A 75 -5.04 -10.20 0.92
N LEU A 76 -4.73 -9.92 -0.35
CA LEU A 76 -3.55 -9.15 -0.74
C LEU A 76 -3.54 -7.77 -0.07
N ILE A 77 -4.64 -7.02 -0.16
CA ILE A 77 -4.70 -5.68 0.41
C ILE A 77 -4.63 -5.70 1.93
N SER A 78 -5.29 -6.65 2.59
CA SER A 78 -5.23 -6.76 4.06
C SER A 78 -3.83 -7.13 4.55
N ARG A 79 -3.13 -8.04 3.85
CA ARG A 79 -1.73 -8.36 4.16
C ARG A 79 -0.83 -7.14 3.99
N ARG A 80 -1.01 -6.39 2.90
CA ARG A 80 -0.23 -5.18 2.63
C ARG A 80 -0.46 -4.09 3.66
N GLN A 81 -1.70 -3.79 4.00
CA GLN A 81 -2.05 -2.80 5.02
C GLN A 81 -1.48 -3.20 6.40
N ARG A 82 -1.52 -4.49 6.74
CA ARG A 82 -0.92 -5.02 7.98
C ARG A 82 0.59 -4.89 7.99
N GLU A 83 1.26 -5.14 6.86
CA GLU A 83 2.70 -4.98 6.71
C GLU A 83 3.11 -3.51 6.90
N LEU A 84 2.41 -2.60 6.22
CA LEU A 84 2.64 -1.15 6.35
C LEU A 84 2.45 -0.67 7.79
N GLY A 85 1.35 -1.05 8.44
CA GLY A 85 1.09 -0.68 9.83
C GLY A 85 2.08 -1.29 10.83
N ARG A 86 2.75 -2.39 10.48
CA ARG A 86 3.81 -3.00 11.31
C ARG A 86 5.17 -2.34 11.09
N ARG A 87 5.48 -1.97 9.84
CA ARG A 87 6.74 -1.30 9.48
C ARG A 87 6.75 0.14 9.95
N HIS A 88 5.61 0.82 9.85
CA HIS A 88 5.45 2.23 10.17
C HIS A 88 4.43 2.38 11.31
N LEU A 89 4.89 2.21 12.56
CA LEU A 89 4.01 2.21 13.74
C LEU A 89 3.29 3.56 13.98
N TRP A 90 3.79 4.64 13.38
CA TRP A 90 3.15 5.95 13.38
C TRP A 90 1.98 6.06 12.38
N LEU A 91 1.96 5.23 11.34
CA LEU A 91 1.00 5.33 10.23
C LEU A 91 -0.48 5.20 10.67
N PRO A 92 -0.87 4.27 11.57
CA PRO A 92 -2.27 4.15 12.00
C PRO A 92 -2.81 5.38 12.75
N ARG A 93 -1.93 6.21 13.33
CA ARG A 93 -2.30 7.48 13.97
C ARG A 93 -2.41 8.62 12.95
N ALA A 94 -1.61 8.56 11.88
CA ALA A 94 -1.54 9.59 10.86
C ALA A 94 -2.60 9.45 9.75
N ALA A 95 -3.06 8.23 9.45
CA ALA A 95 -3.96 7.99 8.32
C ALA A 95 -4.98 6.88 8.59
N SER A 96 -6.21 7.11 8.12
CA SER A 96 -7.27 6.09 8.13
C SER A 96 -7.40 5.45 6.76
N PHE A 97 -7.43 4.11 6.71
CA PHE A 97 -7.79 3.40 5.47
C PHE A 97 -9.25 3.58 5.07
N THR A 98 -10.12 3.99 6.01
CA THR A 98 -11.56 4.23 5.77
C THR A 98 -11.82 5.67 5.34
N HIS A 99 -11.01 6.61 5.82
CA HIS A 99 -11.06 8.03 5.46
C HIS A 99 -9.68 8.43 4.91
N PRO A 100 -9.39 8.06 3.64
CA PRO A 100 -8.07 8.27 3.07
C PRO A 100 -7.77 9.76 2.87
N LEU A 101 -6.52 10.14 3.10
CA LEU A 101 -6.01 11.44 2.69
C LEU A 101 -6.04 11.53 1.16
N LEU A 102 -6.36 12.71 0.64
CA LEU A 102 -6.49 12.97 -0.80
C LEU A 102 -5.12 13.20 -1.44
N VAL A 103 -4.23 12.20 -1.29
CA VAL A 103 -2.88 12.18 -1.87
C VAL A 103 -2.72 11.08 -2.91
N PRO A 104 -1.93 11.30 -3.99
CA PRO A 104 -1.96 10.45 -5.18
C PRO A 104 -1.80 8.94 -4.94
N ASN A 105 -0.82 8.52 -4.16
CA ASN A 105 -0.52 7.10 -3.96
C ASN A 105 -1.54 6.45 -3.03
N MET A 106 -1.96 7.14 -1.97
CA MET A 106 -3.03 6.65 -1.09
C MET A 106 -4.37 6.53 -1.84
N MET A 107 -4.63 7.46 -2.77
CA MET A 107 -5.80 7.42 -3.65
C MET A 107 -5.74 6.26 -4.65
N ALA A 108 -4.57 5.99 -5.24
CA ALA A 108 -4.38 4.83 -6.10
C ALA A 108 -4.64 3.51 -5.35
N HIS A 109 -4.11 3.39 -4.13
CA HIS A 109 -4.34 2.25 -3.23
C HIS A 109 -5.84 2.10 -2.86
N THR A 110 -6.50 3.21 -2.53
CA THR A 110 -7.95 3.24 -2.25
C THR A 110 -8.75 2.79 -3.48
N GLY A 111 -8.44 3.33 -4.66
CA GLY A 111 -9.09 2.98 -5.91
C GLY A 111 -8.95 1.49 -6.24
N TRP A 112 -7.77 0.91 -6.03
CA TRP A 112 -7.53 -0.52 -6.19
C TRP A 112 -8.41 -1.34 -5.23
N THR A 113 -8.48 -0.94 -3.96
CA THR A 113 -9.30 -1.59 -2.92
C THR A 113 -10.78 -1.59 -3.29
N LEU A 114 -11.30 -0.48 -3.80
CA LEU A 114 -12.69 -0.38 -4.24
C LEU A 114 -12.97 -1.28 -5.45
N ARG A 115 -12.06 -1.34 -6.42
CA ARG A 115 -12.17 -2.27 -7.55
C ARG A 115 -12.14 -3.73 -7.10
N ALA A 116 -11.28 -4.06 -6.13
CA ALA A 116 -11.22 -5.40 -5.55
C ALA A 116 -12.54 -5.81 -4.88
N ARG A 117 -13.20 -4.91 -4.15
CA ARG A 117 -14.51 -5.16 -3.52
C ARG A 117 -15.63 -5.42 -4.53
N ARG A 118 -15.55 -4.79 -5.71
CA ARG A 118 -16.52 -4.97 -6.82
C ARG A 118 -16.25 -6.20 -7.68
N ALA A 119 -15.07 -6.80 -7.58
CA ALA A 119 -14.76 -8.02 -8.32
C ALA A 119 -15.77 -9.11 -7.98
N ARG A 120 -16.21 -9.87 -8.99
CA ARG A 120 -17.00 -11.07 -8.73
C ARG A 120 -16.17 -12.02 -7.86
N ALA A 121 -16.84 -12.75 -6.98
CA ALA A 121 -16.22 -13.94 -6.44
C ALA A 121 -15.76 -14.78 -7.64
N ALA A 122 -14.49 -15.19 -7.66
CA ALA A 122 -14.13 -16.23 -8.61
C ALA A 122 -15.01 -17.43 -8.23
N ASP A 123 -15.84 -17.89 -9.15
CA ASP A 123 -16.44 -19.21 -8.99
C ASP A 123 -15.28 -20.18 -8.75
N GLY A 124 -15.30 -20.84 -7.59
CA GLY A 124 -14.09 -21.38 -6.97
C GLY A 124 -13.29 -22.35 -7.85
N PRO A 125 -11.96 -22.45 -7.65
CA PRO A 125 -11.15 -23.39 -8.42
C PRO A 125 -11.24 -24.78 -7.78
N HIS A 126 -12.25 -25.57 -8.16
CA HIS A 126 -12.19 -27.04 -8.25
C HIS A 126 -13.50 -27.64 -8.77
N ARG A 127 -13.79 -27.45 -10.07
CA ARG A 127 -14.44 -28.51 -10.82
C ARG A 127 -13.36 -29.21 -11.63
N ARG A 128 -12.88 -30.35 -11.12
CA ARG A 128 -12.14 -31.32 -11.93
C ARG A 128 -12.98 -31.56 -13.21
N PRO A 129 -12.40 -31.54 -14.42
CA PRO A 129 -13.14 -31.94 -15.60
C PRO A 129 -13.64 -33.36 -15.35
N HIS A 130 -14.96 -33.50 -15.31
CA HIS A 130 -15.64 -34.78 -15.17
C HIS A 130 -15.20 -35.62 -16.36
N ARG A 131 -14.29 -36.58 -16.14
CA ARG A 131 -13.88 -37.54 -17.16
C ARG A 131 -15.16 -38.29 -17.55
N PRO A 132 -15.65 -38.22 -18.80
CA PRO A 132 -16.81 -38.99 -19.18
C PRO A 132 -16.42 -40.47 -19.05
N GLY A 133 -17.11 -41.17 -18.16
CA GLY A 133 -16.94 -42.60 -17.94
C GLY A 133 -17.08 -43.32 -19.28
N ARG A 134 -16.04 -44.09 -19.61
CA ARG A 134 -15.98 -45.03 -20.72
C ARG A 134 -17.32 -45.79 -20.81
N ARG A 135 -18.06 -45.59 -21.91
CA ARG A 135 -19.16 -46.49 -22.27
C ARG A 135 -18.56 -47.89 -22.44
N VAL A 136 -18.80 -48.77 -21.47
CA VAL A 136 -18.57 -50.19 -21.64
C VAL A 136 -19.63 -50.68 -22.60
N ARG A 137 -19.21 -50.93 -23.83
CA ARG A 137 -19.97 -51.62 -24.86
C ARG A 137 -20.21 -53.05 -24.37
N ARG A 138 -21.45 -53.38 -23.98
CA ARG A 138 -21.87 -54.76 -23.74
C ARG A 138 -21.75 -55.55 -25.07
N PRO A 139 -21.11 -56.73 -25.10
CA PRO A 139 -21.36 -57.69 -26.15
C PRO A 139 -22.62 -58.49 -25.80
N GLY A 140 -23.49 -58.68 -26.78
CA GLY A 140 -24.77 -59.35 -26.61
C GLY A 140 -24.66 -60.85 -26.39
N ARG A 141 -25.74 -61.39 -25.82
CA ARG A 141 -26.31 -62.70 -26.11
C ARG A 141 -27.76 -62.70 -25.64
#